data_AF-A0A7K1BNR0-F1
#
_entry.id   AF-A0A7K1BNR0-F1
#
_cell.length_a   1.000
_cell.length_b   1.000
_cell.length_c   1.000
_cell.angle_alpha   90.00
_cell.angle_beta   90.00
_cell.angle_gamma   90.00
#
_symmetry.space_group_name_H-M   'P 1'
#
loop_
_entity.id
_entity.type
_entity.pdbx_description
1 polymer ?
#
loop_
_entity_poly.entity_id
_entity_poly.type
_entity_poly.pdbx_seq_one_letter_code
_entity_poly.pdbx_strand_id
1 'polypeptide(L)'
;MPTVQRRRRLPTKAGWVTLFGVVPDHGLHRRASDVFRVIAGIVLFALGTVGALSYSKLERSIHSAVESLPDPLLRVATIANGGGVVVAIVVVYAIALSSRRIRFISGLSIALVGGSLLTLGLQHVIDAPAVIGAAAKELSHYPQYPPLRLTVLAAVFFVAGPELTRPSRRLMTTLLTIVAVSAVARTEGYPAGVFGAIALGWALAAAIHLILGSPDGAPDPNEVSSDLDSIDISVDDVSVSSVQAWGEKAYSATRSDGTPLRIIVIGRDATDAQLLTKIGRFLWYKDSGPVLSFGRQQQIEHRAFALLLAERAGVQVPSVVTAATIGSRGDATLVLEAIKGDTLDQMK
;
A
#
# COMPACT_ATOMS: atom_id res chain seq x y z
N MET A 1 -46.86 4.54 -24.37
CA MET A 1 -45.71 4.98 -23.54
C MET A 1 -45.85 4.36 -22.16
N PRO A 2 -45.06 3.33 -21.79
CA PRO A 2 -44.98 2.87 -20.41
C PRO A 2 -43.80 3.55 -19.71
N THR A 3 -44.10 4.15 -18.55
CA THR A 3 -43.16 4.80 -17.64
C THR A 3 -42.26 3.76 -16.98
N VAL A 4 -40.96 3.77 -17.31
CA VAL A 4 -39.95 2.95 -16.64
C VAL A 4 -39.71 3.52 -15.24
N GLN A 5 -40.21 2.83 -14.21
CA GLN A 5 -39.90 3.13 -12.82
C GLN A 5 -38.40 2.90 -12.57
N ARG A 6 -37.61 3.98 -12.50
CA ARG A 6 -36.24 3.95 -11.95
C ARG A 6 -36.32 3.53 -10.48
N ARG A 7 -35.98 2.28 -10.19
CA ARG A 7 -35.72 1.82 -8.81
C ARG A 7 -34.46 2.52 -8.31
N ARG A 8 -34.63 3.59 -7.53
CA ARG A 8 -33.57 4.16 -6.69
C ARG A 8 -33.10 3.06 -5.72
N ARG A 9 -31.92 2.48 -5.97
CA ARG A 9 -31.22 1.68 -4.97
C ARG A 9 -30.76 2.65 -3.89
N LEU A 10 -31.38 2.58 -2.72
CA LEU A 10 -30.91 3.27 -1.52
C LEU A 10 -29.48 2.79 -1.20
N PRO A 11 -28.57 3.67 -0.73
CA PRO A 11 -27.25 3.27 -0.28
C PRO A 11 -27.42 2.27 0.87
N THR A 12 -26.95 1.05 0.66
CA THR A 12 -26.92 0.01 1.68
C THR A 12 -26.12 0.53 2.88
N LYS A 13 -26.74 0.52 4.07
CA LYS A 13 -26.05 0.84 5.33
C LYS A 13 -24.77 0.03 5.39
N ALA A 14 -23.63 0.70 5.59
CA ALA A 14 -22.32 0.08 5.70
C ALA A 14 -22.32 -0.95 6.85
N GLY A 15 -22.55 -2.22 6.52
CA GLY A 15 -22.52 -3.32 7.48
C GLY A 15 -21.09 -3.62 7.91
N TRP A 16 -20.91 -4.30 9.04
CA TRP A 16 -19.60 -4.72 9.58
C TRP A 16 -18.69 -5.42 8.54
N VAL A 17 -19.28 -6.11 7.56
CA VAL A 17 -18.59 -6.74 6.43
C VAL A 17 -17.92 -5.72 5.50
N THR A 18 -18.45 -4.51 5.35
CA THR A 18 -17.82 -3.42 4.58
C THR A 18 -16.69 -2.72 5.37
N LEU A 19 -16.76 -2.73 6.71
CA LEU A 19 -15.72 -2.17 7.57
C LEU A 19 -14.50 -3.12 7.68
N PHE A 20 -14.72 -4.43 7.71
CA PHE A 20 -13.68 -5.46 7.92
C PHE A 20 -13.49 -6.46 6.76
N GLY A 21 -14.00 -6.15 5.57
CA GLY A 21 -13.98 -7.05 4.42
C GLY A 21 -12.67 -7.09 3.62
N VAL A 22 -12.57 -8.11 2.78
CA VAL A 22 -11.51 -8.26 1.76
C VAL A 22 -11.93 -7.55 0.47
N VAL A 23 -11.00 -6.82 -0.15
CA VAL A 23 -11.24 -6.09 -1.41
C VAL A 23 -11.56 -7.10 -2.54
N PRO A 24 -12.60 -6.92 -3.37
CA PRO A 24 -12.89 -7.81 -4.51
C PRO A 24 -11.67 -7.99 -5.44
N ASP A 25 -11.52 -9.18 -6.04
CA ASP A 25 -10.36 -9.53 -6.88
C ASP A 25 -10.63 -9.09 -8.33
N HIS A 26 -9.78 -8.24 -8.87
CA HIS A 26 -9.92 -7.65 -10.22
C HIS A 26 -8.75 -8.03 -11.15
N GLY A 27 -7.98 -9.06 -10.76
CA GLY A 27 -6.80 -9.53 -11.50
C GLY A 27 -5.49 -9.27 -10.76
N LEU A 28 -4.41 -9.88 -11.28
CA LEU A 28 -3.07 -9.82 -10.69
C LEU A 28 -2.10 -9.14 -11.61
N HIS A 29 -1.36 -8.18 -11.07
CA HIS A 29 -0.23 -7.55 -11.75
C HIS A 29 1.02 -7.62 -10.88
N ARG A 30 2.13 -8.03 -11.51
CA ARG A 30 3.47 -7.93 -10.92
C ARG A 30 3.94 -6.51 -11.12
N ARG A 31 3.96 -5.72 -10.06
CA ARG A 31 4.28 -4.30 -10.14
C ARG A 31 5.79 -4.10 -10.06
N ALA A 32 6.35 -3.30 -10.98
CA ALA A 32 7.75 -2.88 -10.89
C ALA A 32 8.06 -2.14 -9.57
N SER A 33 7.04 -1.52 -8.95
CA SER A 33 7.15 -0.89 -7.63
C SER A 33 7.61 -1.85 -6.54
N ASP A 34 7.26 -3.13 -6.63
CA ASP A 34 7.59 -4.09 -5.57
C ASP A 34 9.09 -4.42 -5.56
N VAL A 35 9.77 -4.38 -6.71
CA VAL A 35 11.24 -4.50 -6.79
C VAL A 35 11.91 -3.35 -6.02
N PHE A 36 11.43 -2.12 -6.23
CA PHE A 36 11.97 -0.97 -5.50
C PHE A 36 11.70 -1.08 -4.00
N ARG A 37 10.49 -1.50 -3.59
CA ARG A 37 10.15 -1.69 -2.17
C ARG A 37 11.03 -2.77 -1.52
N VAL A 38 11.37 -3.84 -2.23
CA VAL A 38 12.34 -4.84 -1.75
C VAL A 38 13.71 -4.19 -1.54
N ILE A 39 14.25 -3.48 -2.55
CA ILE A 39 15.56 -2.84 -2.45
C ILE A 39 15.59 -1.80 -1.33
N ALA A 40 14.61 -0.90 -1.29
CA ALA A 40 14.48 0.12 -0.27
C ALA A 40 14.34 -0.52 1.12
N GLY A 41 13.52 -1.56 1.27
CA GLY A 41 13.35 -2.27 2.53
C GLY A 41 14.63 -2.94 3.02
N ILE A 42 15.43 -3.53 2.13
CA ILE A 42 16.74 -4.08 2.45
C ILE A 42 17.70 -2.98 2.91
N VAL A 43 17.74 -1.83 2.22
CA VAL A 43 18.58 -0.69 2.61
C VAL A 43 18.17 -0.14 3.98
N LEU A 44 16.87 0.04 4.22
CA LEU A 44 16.35 0.50 5.51
C LEU A 44 16.62 -0.51 6.63
N PHE A 45 16.51 -1.81 6.36
CA PHE A 45 16.91 -2.85 7.30
C PHE A 45 18.40 -2.78 7.61
N ALA A 46 19.27 -2.58 6.61
CA ALA A 46 20.70 -2.41 6.84
C ALA A 46 20.99 -1.18 7.72
N LEU A 47 20.33 -0.05 7.48
CA LEU A 47 20.45 1.15 8.32
C LEU A 47 19.96 0.88 9.77
N GLY A 48 18.83 0.20 9.92
CA GLY A 48 18.33 -0.24 11.23
C GLY A 48 19.30 -1.17 11.95
N THR A 49 19.98 -2.05 11.21
CA THR A 49 21.00 -2.97 11.73
C THR A 49 22.21 -2.21 12.23
N VAL A 50 22.74 -1.27 11.43
CA VAL A 50 23.86 -0.42 11.86
C VAL A 50 23.49 0.38 13.10
N GLY A 51 22.28 0.96 13.14
CA GLY A 51 21.78 1.68 14.31
C GLY A 51 21.70 0.79 15.55
N ALA A 52 21.05 -0.37 15.43
CA ALA A 52 20.84 -1.31 16.54
C ALA A 52 22.14 -1.86 17.11
N LEU A 53 23.15 -2.09 16.26
CA LEU A 53 24.47 -2.57 16.69
C LEU A 53 25.36 -1.46 17.27
N SER A 54 25.09 -0.19 16.94
CA SER A 54 25.89 0.94 17.42
C SER A 54 25.64 1.29 18.89
N TYR A 55 24.49 0.88 19.44
CA TYR A 55 24.04 1.19 20.79
C TYR A 55 24.29 2.65 21.20
N SER A 56 23.65 3.54 20.46
CA SER A 56 23.90 4.99 20.51
C SER A 56 23.52 5.62 21.86
N LYS A 57 23.97 6.86 22.10
CA LYS A 57 23.58 7.63 23.30
C LYS A 57 22.05 7.77 23.41
N LEU A 58 21.35 7.94 22.28
CA LEU A 58 19.90 8.04 22.25
C LEU A 58 19.24 6.75 22.72
N GLU A 59 19.72 5.60 22.27
CA GLU A 59 19.17 4.29 22.65
C GLU A 59 19.38 4.00 24.13
N ARG A 60 20.54 4.40 24.69
CA ARG A 60 20.79 4.36 26.14
C ARG A 60 19.83 5.23 26.93
N SER A 61 19.64 6.49 26.53
CA SER A 61 18.71 7.40 27.21
C SER A 61 17.27 6.89 27.19
N ILE A 62 16.83 6.32 26.06
CA ILE A 62 15.49 5.72 25.95
C ILE A 62 15.39 4.47 26.82
N HIS A 63 16.42 3.62 26.82
CA HIS A 63 16.46 2.43 27.66
C HIS A 63 16.33 2.78 29.14
N SER A 64 17.12 3.74 29.64
CA SER A 64 17.03 4.19 31.04
C SER A 64 15.67 4.83 31.36
N ALA A 65 15.07 5.56 30.41
CA ALA A 65 13.75 6.13 30.59
C ALA A 65 12.67 5.04 30.68
N VAL A 66 12.79 3.98 29.88
CA VAL A 66 11.89 2.82 29.91
C VAL A 66 12.01 2.06 31.22
N GLU A 67 13.22 1.85 31.73
CA GLU A 67 13.44 1.21 33.03
C GLU A 67 12.83 2.00 34.19
N SER A 68 12.68 3.32 34.04
CA SER A 68 12.01 4.18 35.03
C SER A 68 10.47 4.15 34.97
N LEU A 69 9.88 3.43 34.01
CA LEU A 69 8.42 3.37 33.87
C LEU A 69 7.75 2.53 34.97
N PRO A 70 6.55 2.93 35.44
CA PRO A 70 5.74 2.14 36.36
C PRO A 70 5.41 0.72 35.84
N ASP A 71 5.47 -0.27 36.74
CA ASP A 71 5.12 -1.68 36.45
C ASP A 71 3.80 -1.90 35.68
N PRO A 72 2.70 -1.17 35.96
CA PRO A 72 1.46 -1.36 35.20
C PRO A 72 1.63 -1.10 33.69
N LEU A 73 2.45 -0.11 33.32
CA LEU A 73 2.72 0.20 31.91
C LEU A 73 3.55 -0.90 31.25
N LEU A 74 4.55 -1.43 31.96
CA LEU A 74 5.36 -2.56 31.48
C LEU A 74 4.52 -3.83 31.32
N ARG A 75 3.53 -4.07 32.18
CA ARG A 75 2.57 -5.19 32.01
C ARG A 75 1.70 -5.02 30.76
N VAL A 76 1.21 -3.82 30.49
CA VAL A 76 0.44 -3.55 29.25
C VAL A 76 1.30 -3.81 28.02
N ALA A 77 2.54 -3.31 27.99
CA ALA A 77 3.50 -3.60 26.93
C ALA A 77 3.78 -5.12 26.80
N THR A 78 3.80 -5.82 27.93
CA THR A 78 3.98 -7.28 27.99
C THR A 78 2.86 -8.02 27.27
N ILE A 79 1.62 -7.66 27.57
CA ILE A 79 0.42 -8.26 26.95
C ILE A 79 0.36 -7.93 25.46
N ALA A 80 0.61 -6.66 25.09
CA ALA A 80 0.57 -6.21 23.70
C ALA A 80 1.60 -6.93 22.81
N ASN A 81 2.85 -7.04 23.27
CA ASN A 81 3.94 -7.67 22.51
C ASN A 81 3.94 -9.22 22.60
N GLY A 82 3.21 -9.79 23.57
CA GLY A 82 2.98 -11.23 23.71
C GLY A 82 1.70 -11.67 23.03
N GLY A 83 0.63 -11.78 23.81
CA GLY A 83 -0.67 -12.27 23.36
C GLY A 83 -1.30 -11.40 22.26
N GLY A 84 -1.08 -10.07 22.30
CA GLY A 84 -1.61 -9.15 21.30
C GLY A 84 -1.12 -9.45 19.88
N VAL A 85 0.16 -9.80 19.72
CA VAL A 85 0.74 -10.20 18.42
C VAL A 85 0.10 -11.48 17.90
N VAL A 86 -0.05 -12.49 18.76
CA VAL A 86 -0.65 -13.78 18.38
C VAL A 86 -2.10 -13.59 17.96
N VAL A 87 -2.89 -12.88 18.77
CA VAL A 87 -4.30 -12.58 18.46
C VAL A 87 -4.41 -11.82 17.14
N ALA A 88 -3.56 -10.82 16.92
CA ALA A 88 -3.55 -10.05 15.67
C ALA A 88 -3.29 -10.94 14.44
N ILE A 89 -2.29 -11.82 14.49
CA ILE A 89 -2.00 -12.75 13.39
C ILE A 89 -3.18 -13.71 13.17
N VAL A 90 -3.76 -14.27 14.24
CA VAL A 90 -4.92 -15.17 14.15
C VAL A 90 -6.13 -14.48 13.51
N VAL A 91 -6.42 -13.23 13.89
CA VAL A 91 -7.52 -12.45 13.31
C VAL A 91 -7.30 -12.22 11.81
N VAL A 92 -6.09 -11.81 11.40
CA VAL A 92 -5.76 -11.64 9.97
C VAL A 92 -5.90 -12.95 9.20
N TYR A 93 -5.46 -14.07 9.79
CA TYR A 93 -5.65 -15.40 9.21
C TYR A 93 -7.13 -15.80 9.09
N ALA A 94 -7.94 -15.53 10.11
CA ALA A 94 -9.36 -15.82 10.08
C ALA A 94 -10.07 -15.04 8.95
N ILE A 95 -9.70 -13.76 8.76
CA ILE A 95 -10.19 -12.95 7.63
C ILE A 95 -9.75 -13.56 6.29
N ALA A 96 -8.49 -13.98 6.18
CA ALA A 96 -7.98 -14.60 4.96
C ALA A 96 -8.67 -15.92 4.63
N LEU A 97 -8.87 -16.78 5.62
CA LEU A 97 -9.61 -18.05 5.47
C LEU A 97 -11.07 -17.80 5.07
N SER A 98 -11.72 -16.79 5.67
CA SER A 98 -13.08 -16.38 5.33
C SER A 98 -13.21 -15.91 3.88
N SER A 99 -12.16 -15.29 3.32
CA SER A 99 -12.13 -14.87 1.91
C SER A 99 -12.12 -16.03 0.91
N ARG A 100 -11.75 -17.25 1.34
CA ARG A 100 -11.52 -18.44 0.50
C ARG A 100 -10.50 -18.24 -0.63
N ARG A 101 -9.63 -17.23 -0.53
CA ARG A 101 -8.59 -16.95 -1.52
C ARG A 101 -7.30 -17.64 -1.15
N ILE A 102 -7.01 -18.75 -1.84
CA ILE A 102 -5.78 -19.54 -1.60
C ILE A 102 -4.53 -18.67 -1.71
N ARG A 103 -4.44 -17.76 -2.69
CA ARG A 103 -3.30 -16.83 -2.83
C ARG A 103 -3.08 -15.99 -1.58
N PHE A 104 -4.15 -15.43 -1.00
CA PHE A 104 -4.03 -14.58 0.19
C PHE A 104 -3.55 -15.41 1.39
N ILE A 105 -4.12 -16.61 1.58
CA ILE A 105 -3.72 -17.54 2.65
C ILE A 105 -2.26 -17.96 2.46
N SER A 106 -1.85 -18.34 1.24
CA SER A 106 -0.48 -18.71 0.92
C SER A 106 0.50 -17.57 1.16
N GLY A 107 0.15 -16.34 0.78
CA GLY A 107 0.96 -15.15 1.04
C GLY A 107 1.20 -14.92 2.53
N LEU A 108 0.16 -15.06 3.36
CA LEU A 108 0.29 -14.97 4.82
C LEU A 108 1.11 -16.10 5.40
N SER A 109 0.96 -17.33 4.89
CA SER A 109 1.75 -18.48 5.33
C SER A 109 3.23 -18.33 5.00
N ILE A 110 3.55 -17.80 3.82
CA ILE A 110 4.93 -17.49 3.44
C ILE A 110 5.48 -16.36 4.31
N ALA A 111 4.70 -15.32 4.60
CA ALA A 111 5.13 -14.24 5.49
C ALA A 111 5.40 -14.75 6.92
N LEU A 112 4.52 -15.61 7.44
CA LEU A 112 4.63 -16.17 8.78
C LEU A 112 5.83 -17.13 8.88
N VAL A 113 5.88 -18.17 8.05
CA VAL A 113 6.91 -19.21 8.11
C VAL A 113 8.23 -18.71 7.56
N GLY A 114 8.22 -18.15 6.35
CA GLY A 114 9.41 -17.60 5.70
C GLY A 114 10.00 -16.43 6.46
N GLY A 115 9.17 -15.53 6.99
CA GLY A 115 9.63 -14.43 7.85
C GLY A 115 10.24 -14.90 9.16
N SER A 116 9.67 -15.97 9.76
CA SER A 116 10.24 -16.56 10.97
C SER A 116 11.60 -17.19 10.69
N LEU A 117 11.70 -18.02 9.65
CA LEU A 117 12.97 -18.67 9.27
C LEU A 117 14.04 -17.65 8.88
N LEU A 118 13.68 -16.62 8.11
CA LEU A 118 14.59 -15.55 7.73
C LEU A 118 15.10 -14.79 8.96
N THR A 119 14.20 -14.45 9.89
CA THR A 119 14.59 -13.72 11.11
C THR A 119 15.49 -14.57 12.01
N LEU A 120 15.17 -15.85 12.21
CA LEU A 120 16.00 -16.76 13.00
C LEU A 120 17.38 -16.97 12.35
N GLY A 121 17.45 -17.09 11.03
CA GLY A 121 18.71 -17.16 10.29
C GLY A 121 19.53 -15.87 10.44
N LEU A 122 18.89 -14.70 10.36
CA LEU A 122 19.54 -13.41 10.58
C LEU A 122 20.03 -13.23 12.01
N GLN A 123 19.29 -13.69 13.02
CA GLN A 123 19.74 -13.67 14.42
C GLN A 123 20.97 -14.56 14.66
N HIS A 124 21.17 -15.60 13.84
CA HIS A 124 22.37 -16.43 13.90
C HIS A 124 23.60 -15.73 13.27
N VAL A 125 23.38 -14.92 12.22
CA VAL A 125 24.45 -14.18 11.53
C VAL A 125 24.77 -12.86 12.24
N ILE A 126 23.75 -12.19 12.77
CA ILE A 126 23.86 -10.91 13.46
C ILE A 126 23.84 -11.19 14.97
N ASP A 127 25.02 -11.44 15.54
CA ASP A 127 25.19 -11.63 16.98
C ASP A 127 25.14 -10.28 17.73
N ALA A 128 23.97 -9.64 17.69
CA ALA A 128 23.72 -8.40 18.40
C ALA A 128 23.98 -8.51 19.91
N PRO A 129 23.60 -9.61 20.60
CA PRO A 129 23.94 -9.79 22.01
C PRO A 129 25.45 -9.70 22.30
N ALA A 130 26.29 -10.36 21.50
CA ALA A 130 27.74 -10.30 21.69
C ALA A 130 28.30 -8.89 21.42
N VAL A 131 27.85 -8.24 20.34
CA VAL A 131 28.31 -6.90 19.96
C VAL A 131 27.93 -5.86 21.04
N ILE A 132 26.69 -5.90 21.51
CA ILE A 132 26.19 -4.95 22.50
C ILE A 132 26.79 -5.27 23.87
N GLY A 133 26.94 -6.54 24.24
CA GLY A 133 27.62 -6.94 25.48
C GLY A 133 29.07 -6.47 25.56
N ALA A 134 29.79 -6.48 24.43
CA ALA A 134 31.14 -5.92 24.36
C ALA A 134 31.17 -4.39 24.53
N ALA A 135 30.16 -3.69 24.00
CA ALA A 135 30.07 -2.23 24.02
C ALA A 135 29.41 -1.65 25.28
N ALA A 136 28.53 -2.40 25.93
CA ALA A 136 27.64 -1.95 26.98
C ALA A 136 27.58 -2.97 28.12
N LYS A 137 28.54 -2.88 29.04
CA LYS A 137 28.73 -3.81 30.17
C LYS A 137 27.63 -3.75 31.24
N GLU A 138 26.66 -2.86 31.11
CA GLU A 138 25.68 -2.55 32.17
C GLU A 138 24.29 -3.17 31.96
N LEU A 139 24.02 -3.79 30.80
CA LEU A 139 22.71 -4.43 30.59
C LEU A 139 22.65 -5.83 31.21
N SER A 140 21.53 -6.11 31.88
CA SER A 140 21.19 -7.43 32.43
C SER A 140 20.68 -8.40 31.35
N HIS A 141 20.12 -7.88 30.25
CA HIS A 141 19.64 -8.66 29.12
C HIS A 141 19.89 -7.94 27.80
N TYR A 142 20.39 -8.68 26.80
CA TYR A 142 20.69 -8.13 25.48
C TYR A 142 19.65 -8.62 24.46
N PRO A 143 18.96 -7.70 23.77
CA PRO A 143 17.92 -8.10 22.83
C PRO A 143 18.52 -8.77 21.59
N GLN A 144 17.84 -9.80 21.10
CA GLN A 144 18.14 -10.36 19.78
C GLN A 144 17.67 -9.41 18.68
N TYR A 145 18.46 -9.33 17.61
CA TYR A 145 18.13 -8.50 16.46
C TYR A 145 18.14 -9.34 15.15
N PRO A 146 17.14 -9.17 14.27
CA PRO A 146 15.92 -8.37 14.46
C PRO A 146 14.91 -9.04 15.41
N PRO A 147 14.08 -8.27 16.14
CA PRO A 147 13.00 -8.83 16.96
C PRO A 147 12.02 -9.69 16.14
N LEU A 148 11.99 -11.00 16.43
CA LEU A 148 11.23 -12.00 15.66
C LEU A 148 9.74 -11.65 15.55
N ARG A 149 9.09 -11.42 16.70
CA ARG A 149 7.63 -11.21 16.76
C ARG A 149 7.18 -9.99 15.96
N LEU A 150 7.93 -8.89 16.11
CA LEU A 150 7.63 -7.63 15.41
C LEU A 150 7.87 -7.78 13.91
N THR A 151 8.98 -8.41 13.50
CA THR A 151 9.31 -8.64 12.09
C THR A 151 8.21 -9.46 11.40
N VAL A 152 7.81 -10.56 12.03
CA VAL A 152 6.75 -11.44 11.52
C VAL A 152 5.40 -10.73 11.46
N LEU A 153 5.03 -9.99 12.53
CA LEU A 153 3.78 -9.21 12.53
C LEU A 153 3.77 -8.18 11.42
N ALA A 154 4.86 -7.42 11.25
CA ALA A 154 5.00 -6.44 10.19
C ALA A 154 4.86 -7.08 8.81
N ALA A 155 5.54 -8.21 8.56
CA ALA A 155 5.43 -8.94 7.30
C ALA A 155 3.99 -9.38 7.01
N VAL A 156 3.33 -10.04 7.97
CA VAL A 156 1.92 -10.47 7.85
C VAL A 156 1.02 -9.27 7.57
N PHE A 157 1.22 -8.16 8.26
CA PHE A 157 0.39 -6.97 8.11
C PHE A 157 0.59 -6.27 6.76
N PHE A 158 1.83 -6.15 6.30
CA PHE A 158 2.12 -5.56 4.99
C PHE A 158 1.63 -6.46 3.84
N VAL A 159 1.71 -7.79 3.98
CA VAL A 159 1.13 -8.73 3.00
C VAL A 159 -0.39 -8.61 2.93
N ALA A 160 -1.06 -8.51 4.08
CA ALA A 160 -2.51 -8.35 4.14
C ALA A 160 -3.00 -6.95 3.73
N GLY A 161 -2.15 -5.92 3.78
CA GLY A 161 -2.52 -4.54 3.52
C GLY A 161 -3.37 -4.32 2.26
N PRO A 162 -2.90 -4.74 1.06
CA PRO A 162 -3.64 -4.56 -0.19
C PRO A 162 -4.99 -5.30 -0.25
N GLU A 163 -5.14 -6.37 0.52
CA GLU A 163 -6.35 -7.22 0.53
C GLU A 163 -7.44 -6.63 1.42
N LEU A 164 -7.14 -5.64 2.26
CA LEU A 164 -8.03 -5.16 3.31
C LEU A 164 -8.59 -3.76 3.05
N THR A 165 -9.80 -3.54 3.56
CA THR A 165 -10.47 -2.23 3.56
C THR A 165 -9.69 -1.16 4.33
N ARG A 166 -10.03 0.12 4.10
CA ARG A 166 -9.39 1.27 4.77
C ARG A 166 -9.44 1.22 6.30
N PRO A 167 -10.57 0.89 6.94
CA PRO A 167 -10.66 0.84 8.40
C PRO A 167 -9.77 -0.27 8.97
N SER A 168 -9.79 -1.47 8.39
CA SER A 168 -8.93 -2.60 8.77
C SER A 168 -7.46 -2.26 8.69
N ARG A 169 -7.02 -1.63 7.59
CA ARG A 169 -5.63 -1.18 7.44
C ARG A 169 -5.24 -0.16 8.50
N ARG A 170 -6.12 0.80 8.82
CA ARG A 170 -5.87 1.76 9.91
C ARG A 170 -5.71 1.05 11.25
N LEU A 171 -6.60 0.12 11.56
CA LEU A 171 -6.52 -0.68 12.78
C LEU A 171 -5.20 -1.46 12.85
N MET A 172 -4.78 -2.10 11.76
CA MET A 172 -3.49 -2.80 11.69
C MET A 172 -2.30 -1.87 11.87
N THR A 173 -2.31 -0.68 11.24
CA THR A 173 -1.24 0.29 11.46
C THR A 173 -1.19 0.76 12.92
N THR A 174 -2.34 0.95 13.56
CA THR A 174 -2.41 1.30 14.98
C THR A 174 -1.87 0.17 15.86
N LEU A 175 -2.29 -1.08 15.59
CA LEU A 175 -1.81 -2.25 16.33
C LEU A 175 -0.31 -2.47 16.16
N LEU A 176 0.21 -2.34 14.93
CA LEU A 176 1.64 -2.44 14.67
C LEU A 176 2.42 -1.35 15.42
N THR A 177 1.89 -0.13 15.47
CA THR A 177 2.50 0.99 16.23
C THR A 177 2.49 0.69 17.73
N ILE A 178 1.39 0.17 18.27
CA ILE A 178 1.29 -0.23 19.68
C ILE A 178 2.32 -1.33 20.00
N VAL A 179 2.44 -2.35 19.15
CA VAL A 179 3.42 -3.43 19.33
C VAL A 179 4.85 -2.92 19.20
N ALA A 180 5.13 -2.03 18.24
CA ALA A 180 6.44 -1.41 18.07
C ALA A 180 6.86 -0.61 19.31
N VAL A 181 5.97 0.22 19.84
CA VAL A 181 6.21 0.97 21.10
C VAL A 181 6.38 0.01 22.28
N SER A 182 5.56 -1.05 22.34
CA SER A 182 5.65 -2.07 23.39
C SER A 182 6.96 -2.85 23.34
N ALA A 183 7.52 -3.11 22.15
CA ALA A 183 8.81 -3.77 21.97
C ALA A 183 9.97 -2.90 22.50
N VAL A 184 9.90 -1.58 22.29
CA VAL A 184 10.84 -0.62 22.90
C VAL A 184 10.69 -0.60 24.42
N ALA A 185 9.45 -0.53 24.91
CA ALA A 185 9.15 -0.50 26.35
C ALA A 185 9.53 -1.78 27.10
N ARG A 186 9.70 -2.90 26.40
CA ARG A 186 10.18 -4.16 26.98
C ARG A 186 11.67 -4.38 26.84
N THR A 187 12.38 -3.39 26.30
CA THR A 187 13.81 -3.47 25.97
C THR A 187 14.15 -4.67 25.08
N GLU A 188 13.17 -5.20 24.35
CA GLU A 188 13.30 -6.31 23.41
C GLU A 188 13.80 -5.84 22.04
N GLY A 189 13.77 -4.53 21.80
CA GLY A 189 14.40 -3.90 20.65
C GLY A 189 14.60 -2.41 20.88
N TYR A 190 15.78 -1.90 20.55
CA TYR A 190 16.03 -0.46 20.51
C TYR A 190 15.19 0.19 19.40
N PRO A 191 14.97 1.51 19.43
CA PRO A 191 14.28 2.22 18.36
C PRO A 191 14.82 1.89 16.95
N ALA A 192 16.15 1.81 16.77
CA ALA A 192 16.73 1.38 15.49
C ALA A 192 16.45 -0.11 15.19
N GLY A 193 16.43 -0.94 16.23
CA GLY A 193 16.07 -2.35 16.16
C GLY A 193 14.63 -2.59 15.68
N VAL A 194 13.69 -1.84 16.26
CA VAL A 194 12.27 -1.84 15.90
C VAL A 194 12.08 -1.32 14.48
N PHE A 195 12.77 -0.25 14.10
CA PHE A 195 12.77 0.26 12.74
C PHE A 195 13.26 -0.78 11.73
N GLY A 196 14.40 -1.42 12.01
CA GLY A 196 14.96 -2.49 11.18
C GLY A 196 14.00 -3.66 11.01
N ALA A 197 13.40 -4.15 12.10
CA ALA A 197 12.41 -5.24 12.06
C ALA A 197 11.21 -4.92 11.16
N ILE A 198 10.65 -3.70 11.27
CA ILE A 198 9.52 -3.27 10.43
C ILE A 198 9.96 -3.16 8.96
N ALA A 199 11.15 -2.60 8.70
CA ALA A 199 11.71 -2.50 7.36
C ALA A 199 11.94 -3.87 6.71
N LEU A 200 12.44 -4.85 7.47
CA LEU A 200 12.61 -6.23 7.01
C LEU A 200 11.25 -6.88 6.70
N GLY A 201 10.25 -6.71 7.57
CA GLY A 201 8.90 -7.18 7.33
C GLY A 201 8.28 -6.57 6.06
N TRP A 202 8.52 -5.28 5.83
CA TRP A 202 8.09 -4.59 4.61
C TRP A 202 8.80 -5.11 3.35
N ALA A 203 10.11 -5.32 3.41
CA ALA A 203 10.89 -5.91 2.32
C ALA A 203 10.38 -7.31 1.95
N LEU A 204 10.15 -8.15 2.96
CA LEU A 204 9.62 -9.50 2.77
C LEU A 204 8.22 -9.48 2.15
N ALA A 205 7.33 -8.60 2.63
CA ALA A 205 6.00 -8.45 2.05
C ALA A 205 6.04 -8.03 0.58
N ALA A 206 6.91 -7.08 0.23
CA ALA A 206 7.13 -6.66 -1.15
C ALA A 206 7.65 -7.82 -2.03
N ALA A 207 8.58 -8.64 -1.51
CA ALA A 207 9.06 -9.82 -2.24
C ALA A 207 7.94 -10.85 -2.48
N ILE A 208 7.07 -11.07 -1.48
CA ILE A 208 5.91 -11.94 -1.61
C ILE A 208 4.93 -11.41 -2.66
N HIS A 209 4.63 -10.11 -2.65
CA HIS A 209 3.78 -9.48 -3.67
C HIS A 209 4.40 -9.51 -5.06
N LEU A 210 5.73 -9.42 -5.18
CA LEU A 210 6.42 -9.56 -6.46
C LEU A 210 6.27 -10.98 -7.05
N ILE A 211 6.38 -12.01 -6.20
CA ILE A 211 6.28 -13.43 -6.62
C ILE A 211 4.83 -13.82 -6.92
N LEU A 212 3.92 -13.55 -5.99
CA LEU A 212 2.52 -13.99 -6.04
C LEU A 212 1.59 -13.02 -6.77
N GLY A 213 2.03 -11.77 -6.99
CA GLY A 213 1.19 -10.68 -7.46
C GLY A 213 0.42 -9.99 -6.31
N SER A 214 0.31 -8.67 -6.40
CA SER A 214 -0.62 -7.86 -5.59
C SER A 214 -1.99 -7.80 -6.27
N PRO A 215 -3.10 -7.71 -5.52
CA PRO A 215 -4.41 -7.35 -6.09
C PRO A 215 -4.30 -6.10 -6.95
N ASP A 216 -4.98 -6.09 -8.09
CA ASP A 216 -5.15 -4.84 -8.83
C ASP A 216 -5.99 -3.87 -7.99
N GLY A 217 -5.42 -2.68 -7.76
CA GLY A 217 -6.07 -1.63 -6.98
C GLY A 217 -7.07 -0.81 -7.80
N ALA A 218 -7.10 -1.04 -9.12
CA ALA A 218 -7.94 -0.31 -10.05
C ALA A 218 -9.35 -0.92 -10.15
N PRO A 219 -10.39 -0.09 -10.37
CA PRO A 219 -11.78 -0.55 -10.40
C PRO A 219 -12.06 -1.49 -11.58
N ASP A 220 -13.05 -2.35 -11.42
CA ASP A 220 -13.58 -3.16 -12.52
C ASP A 220 -14.32 -2.27 -13.54
N PRO A 221 -14.38 -2.61 -14.83
CA PRO A 221 -15.16 -1.84 -15.81
C PRO A 221 -16.62 -1.59 -15.38
N ASN A 222 -17.26 -2.54 -14.69
CA ASN A 222 -18.62 -2.34 -14.18
C ASN A 222 -18.68 -1.33 -13.02
N GLU A 223 -17.65 -1.30 -12.18
CA GLU A 223 -17.52 -0.29 -11.11
C GLU A 223 -17.28 1.10 -11.73
N VAL A 224 -16.45 1.20 -12.76
CA VAL A 224 -16.25 2.45 -13.51
C VAL A 224 -17.55 2.95 -14.14
N SER A 225 -18.34 2.05 -14.76
CA SER A 225 -19.67 2.39 -15.30
C SER A 225 -20.60 2.92 -14.20
N SER A 226 -20.69 2.21 -13.06
CA SER A 226 -21.53 2.63 -11.93
C SER A 226 -21.08 3.95 -11.30
N ASP A 227 -19.77 4.20 -11.23
CA ASP A 227 -19.21 5.44 -10.67
C ASP A 227 -19.49 6.63 -11.60
N LEU A 228 -19.43 6.44 -12.91
CA LEU A 228 -19.79 7.47 -13.89
C LEU A 228 -21.29 7.76 -13.91
N ASP A 229 -22.14 6.73 -13.79
CA ASP A 229 -23.59 6.91 -13.67
C ASP A 229 -23.97 7.71 -12.41
N SER A 230 -23.18 7.62 -11.34
CA SER A 230 -23.38 8.39 -10.10
C SER A 230 -23.21 9.91 -10.28
N ILE A 231 -22.58 10.35 -11.37
CA ILE A 231 -22.41 11.75 -11.76
C ILE A 231 -23.14 12.06 -13.08
N ASP A 232 -24.20 11.30 -13.40
CA ASP A 232 -25.03 11.46 -14.60
C ASP A 232 -24.26 11.31 -15.94
N ILE A 233 -23.16 10.54 -15.94
CA ILE A 233 -22.43 10.16 -17.17
C ILE A 233 -22.70 8.68 -17.45
N SER A 234 -23.74 8.41 -18.25
CA SER A 234 -24.06 7.05 -18.69
C SER A 234 -23.12 6.61 -19.81
N VAL A 235 -22.50 5.44 -19.64
CA VAL A 235 -21.56 4.85 -20.58
C VAL A 235 -21.84 3.37 -20.78
N ASP A 236 -21.67 2.93 -22.03
CA ASP A 236 -21.82 1.57 -22.51
C ASP A 236 -20.43 0.98 -22.88
N ASP A 237 -20.34 -0.35 -22.97
CA ASP A 237 -19.15 -1.09 -23.42
C ASP A 237 -17.83 -0.73 -22.72
N VAL A 238 -17.89 -0.46 -21.40
CA VAL A 238 -16.68 -0.15 -20.63
C VAL A 238 -15.73 -1.35 -20.64
N SER A 239 -14.50 -1.12 -21.09
CA SER A 239 -13.45 -2.12 -21.18
C SER A 239 -12.09 -1.50 -20.86
N VAL A 240 -11.13 -2.33 -20.43
CA VAL A 240 -9.76 -1.85 -20.20
C VAL A 240 -9.15 -1.44 -21.54
N SER A 241 -8.59 -0.23 -21.60
CA SER A 241 -8.00 0.31 -22.83
C SER A 241 -6.77 -0.49 -23.24
N SER A 242 -6.55 -0.66 -24.55
CA SER A 242 -5.33 -1.29 -25.09
C SER A 242 -4.07 -0.45 -24.86
N VAL A 243 -4.23 0.88 -24.77
CA VAL A 243 -3.13 1.84 -24.54
C VAL A 243 -3.11 2.26 -23.07
N GLN A 244 -2.13 1.74 -22.34
CA GLN A 244 -1.92 2.03 -20.92
C GLN A 244 -0.69 2.91 -20.72
N ALA A 245 -0.81 3.88 -19.82
CA ALA A 245 0.32 4.65 -19.32
C ALA A 245 0.69 4.17 -17.92
N TRP A 246 1.98 4.19 -17.57
CA TRP A 246 2.42 3.78 -16.23
C TRP A 246 1.85 4.71 -15.15
N GLY A 247 1.35 4.10 -14.08
CA GLY A 247 0.84 4.85 -12.93
C GLY A 247 -0.58 5.38 -13.09
N GLU A 248 -1.35 4.89 -14.06
CA GLU A 248 -2.79 5.10 -14.19
C GLU A 248 -3.42 3.89 -14.89
N LYS A 249 -4.74 3.72 -14.77
CA LYS A 249 -5.46 2.72 -15.56
C LYS A 249 -6.46 3.42 -16.47
N ALA A 250 -6.34 3.16 -17.77
CA ALA A 250 -7.22 3.71 -18.77
C ALA A 250 -8.30 2.68 -19.18
N TYR A 251 -9.51 3.17 -19.40
CA TYR A 251 -10.65 2.41 -19.90
C TYR A 251 -11.16 3.08 -21.16
N SER A 252 -11.67 2.28 -22.07
CA SER A 252 -12.43 2.71 -23.23
C SER A 252 -13.90 2.48 -22.94
N ALA A 253 -14.76 3.43 -23.33
CA ALA A 253 -16.21 3.30 -23.22
C ALA A 253 -16.88 4.09 -24.34
N THR A 254 -18.18 3.90 -24.51
CA THR A 254 -18.99 4.67 -25.46
C THR A 254 -20.11 5.37 -24.71
N ARG A 255 -20.30 6.66 -24.93
CA ARG A 255 -21.47 7.38 -24.38
C ARG A 255 -22.73 6.97 -25.15
N SER A 256 -23.91 7.12 -24.54
CA SER A 256 -25.19 6.77 -25.17
C SER A 256 -25.49 7.49 -26.51
N ASP A 257 -24.78 8.58 -26.82
CA ASP A 257 -24.84 9.28 -28.12
C ASP A 257 -23.87 8.72 -29.18
N GLY A 258 -23.14 7.64 -28.85
CA GLY A 258 -22.14 7.01 -29.71
C GLY A 258 -20.75 7.62 -29.61
N THR A 259 -20.54 8.64 -28.77
CA THR A 259 -19.23 9.29 -28.63
C THR A 259 -18.26 8.36 -27.90
N PRO A 260 -17.10 8.02 -28.48
CA PRO A 260 -16.11 7.20 -27.82
C PRO A 260 -15.41 8.01 -26.72
N LEU A 261 -15.21 7.40 -25.56
CA LEU A 261 -14.61 8.01 -24.38
C LEU A 261 -13.36 7.26 -23.95
N ARG A 262 -12.37 8.01 -23.48
CA ARG A 262 -11.21 7.50 -22.75
C ARG A 262 -11.31 7.94 -21.30
N ILE A 263 -11.41 6.98 -20.40
CA ILE A 263 -11.57 7.21 -18.96
C ILE A 263 -10.26 6.83 -18.28
N ILE A 264 -9.62 7.79 -17.63
CA ILE A 264 -8.37 7.59 -16.90
C ILE A 264 -8.69 7.60 -15.41
N VAL A 265 -8.43 6.49 -14.74
CA VAL A 265 -8.65 6.34 -13.30
C VAL A 265 -7.30 6.25 -12.59
N ILE A 266 -7.09 7.16 -11.65
CA ILE A 266 -5.95 7.17 -10.74
C ILE A 266 -6.42 6.69 -9.37
N GLY A 267 -6.31 5.37 -9.20
CA GLY A 267 -6.58 4.68 -7.94
C GLY A 267 -5.56 5.06 -6.85
N ARG A 268 -5.84 4.64 -5.61
CA ARG A 268 -5.04 5.03 -4.44
C ARG A 268 -3.58 4.58 -4.52
N ASP A 269 -3.36 3.36 -5.03
CA ASP A 269 -2.04 2.73 -5.11
C ASP A 269 -1.23 3.16 -6.34
N ALA A 270 -1.86 3.91 -7.26
CA ALA A 270 -1.19 4.49 -8.42
C ALA A 270 -0.18 5.57 -7.99
N THR A 271 -0.42 6.26 -6.89
CA THR A 271 0.47 7.31 -6.33
C THR A 271 1.86 6.77 -6.00
N ASP A 272 1.94 5.59 -5.38
CA ASP A 272 3.21 4.95 -5.06
C ASP A 272 3.95 4.56 -6.34
N ALA A 273 3.24 3.97 -7.31
CA ALA A 273 3.82 3.62 -8.60
C ALA A 273 4.33 4.85 -9.37
N GLN A 274 3.61 5.98 -9.32
CA GLN A 274 4.01 7.23 -9.96
C GLN A 274 5.25 7.87 -9.29
N LEU A 275 5.29 7.93 -7.95
CA LEU A 275 6.45 8.43 -7.22
C LEU A 275 7.71 7.64 -7.59
N LEU A 276 7.57 6.32 -7.71
CA LEU A 276 8.66 5.42 -8.08
C LEU A 276 9.08 5.57 -9.54
N THR A 277 8.14 5.70 -10.47
CA THR A 277 8.45 6.03 -11.87
C THR A 277 9.21 7.34 -11.97
N LYS A 278 8.85 8.35 -11.17
CA LYS A 278 9.56 9.64 -11.15
C LYS A 278 10.94 9.53 -10.54
N ILE A 279 11.13 8.79 -9.43
CA ILE A 279 12.46 8.54 -8.86
C ILE A 279 13.33 7.79 -9.87
N GLY A 280 12.81 6.76 -10.53
CA GLY A 280 13.53 6.03 -11.57
C GLY A 280 13.88 6.93 -12.76
N ARG A 281 12.94 7.75 -13.23
CA ARG A 281 13.16 8.69 -14.33
C ARG A 281 14.14 9.80 -13.96
N PHE A 282 14.10 10.26 -12.72
CA PHE A 282 15.07 11.21 -12.18
C PHE A 282 16.47 10.60 -12.09
N LEU A 283 16.60 9.37 -11.58
CA LEU A 283 17.90 8.70 -11.47
C LEU A 283 18.50 8.37 -12.84
N TRP A 284 17.67 7.91 -13.79
CA TRP A 284 18.15 7.44 -15.09
C TRP A 284 18.21 8.53 -16.16
N TYR A 285 17.21 9.40 -16.21
CA TYR A 285 17.07 10.43 -17.23
C TYR A 285 17.31 11.85 -16.70
N LYS A 286 17.60 12.03 -15.40
CA LYS A 286 17.69 13.34 -14.73
C LYS A 286 16.47 14.23 -14.98
N ASP A 287 15.32 13.62 -15.22
CA ASP A 287 14.06 14.28 -15.51
C ASP A 287 12.97 13.71 -14.59
N SER A 288 12.43 14.57 -13.73
CA SER A 288 11.38 14.21 -12.78
C SER A 288 9.98 14.19 -13.41
N GLY A 289 9.81 14.65 -14.65
CA GLY A 289 8.51 14.92 -15.26
C GLY A 289 7.77 16.10 -14.60
N PRO A 290 6.47 16.34 -14.91
CA PRO A 290 5.73 17.50 -14.42
C PRO A 290 5.67 17.59 -12.88
N VAL A 291 5.53 18.83 -12.38
CA VAL A 291 5.55 19.23 -10.96
C VAL A 291 4.70 18.31 -10.06
N LEU A 292 5.18 18.09 -8.83
CA LEU A 292 4.43 17.42 -7.75
C LEU A 292 3.06 18.09 -7.58
N SER A 293 1.99 17.44 -8.05
CA SER A 293 0.68 17.72 -7.49
C SER A 293 0.61 16.98 -6.15
N PHE A 294 0.24 17.66 -5.07
CA PHE A 294 0.22 17.07 -3.73
C PHE A 294 -0.92 16.04 -3.53
N GLY A 295 -1.82 15.87 -4.50
CA GLY A 295 -2.87 14.82 -4.46
C GLY A 295 -3.34 14.34 -5.83
N ARG A 296 -3.83 13.09 -5.89
CA ARG A 296 -4.38 12.44 -7.11
C ARG A 296 -5.45 13.28 -7.81
N GLN A 297 -6.31 13.93 -7.03
CA GLN A 297 -7.34 14.85 -7.52
C GLN A 297 -6.71 16.07 -8.20
N GLN A 298 -5.78 16.75 -7.52
CA GLN A 298 -5.06 17.90 -8.07
C GLN A 298 -4.33 17.54 -9.37
N GLN A 299 -3.84 16.31 -9.48
CA GLN A 299 -3.17 15.80 -10.67
C GLN A 299 -4.11 15.72 -11.87
N ILE A 300 -5.32 15.17 -11.68
CA ILE A 300 -6.33 15.07 -12.72
C ILE A 300 -6.91 16.44 -13.07
N GLU A 301 -7.16 17.29 -12.07
CA GLU A 301 -7.61 18.66 -12.27
C GLU A 301 -6.57 19.48 -13.04
N HIS A 302 -5.29 19.34 -12.72
CA HIS A 302 -4.22 20.02 -13.45
C HIS A 302 -4.13 19.54 -14.90
N ARG A 303 -4.26 18.23 -15.14
CA ARG A 303 -4.29 17.67 -16.50
C ARG A 303 -5.51 18.17 -17.27
N ALA A 304 -6.69 18.15 -16.66
CA ALA A 304 -7.92 18.69 -17.24
C ALA A 304 -7.78 20.17 -17.58
N PHE A 305 -7.23 20.97 -16.67
CA PHE A 305 -7.00 22.40 -16.87
C PHE A 305 -6.02 22.67 -18.01
N ALA A 306 -4.92 21.92 -18.10
CA ALA A 306 -3.97 22.04 -19.20
C ALA A 306 -4.61 21.67 -20.55
N LEU A 307 -5.41 20.61 -20.60
CA LEU A 307 -6.15 20.22 -21.81
C LEU A 307 -7.15 21.30 -22.24
N LEU A 308 -7.93 21.84 -21.30
CA LEU A 308 -8.89 22.93 -21.56
C LEU A 308 -8.19 24.21 -22.09
N LEU A 309 -7.03 24.57 -21.53
CA LEU A 309 -6.24 25.70 -22.03
C LEU A 309 -5.68 25.45 -23.44
N ALA A 310 -5.22 24.24 -23.71
CA ALA A 310 -4.68 23.86 -25.02
C ALA A 310 -5.78 23.85 -26.10
N GLU A 311 -6.95 23.29 -25.78
CA GLU A 311 -8.13 23.30 -26.65
C GLU A 311 -8.57 24.75 -26.94
N ARG A 312 -8.63 25.61 -25.92
CA ARG A 312 -8.96 27.03 -26.08
C ARG A 312 -7.94 27.78 -26.96
N ALA A 313 -6.68 27.34 -26.97
CA ALA A 313 -5.64 27.88 -27.84
C ALA A 313 -5.70 27.30 -29.28
N GLY A 314 -6.66 26.43 -29.60
CA GLY A 314 -6.82 25.81 -30.91
C GLY A 314 -5.91 24.61 -31.17
N VAL A 315 -5.25 24.07 -30.13
CA VAL A 315 -4.42 22.86 -30.24
C VAL A 315 -5.35 21.64 -30.29
N GLN A 316 -5.05 20.68 -31.17
CA GLN A 316 -5.77 19.41 -31.22
C GLN A 316 -5.42 18.53 -30.03
N VAL A 317 -6.25 18.57 -28.99
CA VAL A 317 -6.13 17.76 -27.77
C VAL A 317 -7.48 17.11 -27.43
N PRO A 318 -7.51 16.04 -26.60
CA PRO A 318 -8.77 15.40 -26.25
C PRO A 318 -9.66 16.36 -25.45
N SER A 319 -10.92 16.50 -25.85
CA SER A 319 -11.89 17.32 -25.12
C SER A 319 -12.14 16.71 -23.73
N VAL A 320 -12.17 17.56 -22.72
CA VAL A 320 -12.41 17.14 -21.33
C VAL A 320 -13.91 17.10 -21.07
N VAL A 321 -14.44 15.90 -20.81
CA VAL A 321 -15.84 15.73 -20.43
C VAL A 321 -16.04 16.00 -18.94
N THR A 322 -15.20 15.40 -18.10
CA THR A 322 -15.22 15.64 -16.65
C THR A 322 -13.91 15.29 -15.98
N ALA A 323 -13.64 15.92 -14.84
CA ALA A 323 -12.52 15.64 -13.96
C ALA A 323 -13.04 15.68 -12.51
N ALA A 324 -13.14 14.53 -11.86
CA ALA A 324 -13.76 14.44 -10.55
C ALA A 324 -13.18 13.28 -9.72
N THR A 325 -13.40 13.34 -8.41
CA THR A 325 -13.20 12.18 -7.53
C THR A 325 -14.54 11.47 -7.39
N ILE A 326 -14.63 10.23 -7.88
CA ILE A 326 -15.89 9.46 -7.93
C ILE A 326 -15.74 8.10 -7.23
N GLY A 327 -16.90 7.50 -6.96
CA GLY A 327 -17.01 6.19 -6.35
C GLY A 327 -16.75 6.15 -4.85
N SER A 328 -17.12 5.02 -4.24
CA SER A 328 -16.90 4.77 -2.80
C SER A 328 -15.41 4.72 -2.42
N ARG A 329 -14.55 4.42 -3.40
CA ARG A 329 -13.10 4.41 -3.29
C ARG A 329 -12.50 5.82 -3.39
N GLY A 330 -13.26 6.83 -3.81
CA GLY A 330 -12.74 8.18 -4.03
C GLY A 330 -11.54 8.13 -4.96
N ASP A 331 -11.75 7.49 -6.11
CA ASP A 331 -10.75 7.41 -7.16
C ASP A 331 -10.85 8.66 -8.02
N ALA A 332 -9.69 9.22 -8.34
CA ALA A 332 -9.64 10.39 -9.18
C ALA A 332 -9.83 9.91 -10.62
N THR A 333 -10.83 10.46 -11.32
CA THR A 333 -11.20 10.05 -12.67
C THR A 333 -11.23 11.25 -13.61
N LEU A 334 -10.58 11.09 -14.76
CA LEU A 334 -10.61 12.02 -15.89
C LEU A 334 -11.31 11.34 -17.06
N VAL A 335 -12.38 11.93 -17.56
CA VAL A 335 -13.09 11.45 -18.75
C VAL A 335 -12.79 12.39 -19.90
N LEU A 336 -12.28 11.82 -20.98
CA LEU A 336 -11.92 12.52 -22.21
C LEU A 336 -12.73 11.95 -23.37
N GLU A 337 -13.06 12.77 -24.34
CA GLU A 337 -13.49 12.26 -25.64
C GLU A 337 -12.30 11.60 -26.33
N ALA A 338 -12.50 10.40 -26.86
CA ALA A 338 -11.42 9.66 -27.51
C ALA A 338 -11.10 10.30 -28.87
N ILE A 339 -9.83 10.64 -29.08
CA ILE A 339 -9.35 11.06 -30.40
C ILE A 339 -9.09 9.82 -31.24
N LYS A 340 -9.56 9.85 -32.50
CA LYS A 340 -9.18 8.86 -33.51
C LYS A 340 -7.75 9.11 -33.98
N GLY A 341 -6.89 8.10 -33.90
CA GLY A 341 -5.54 8.14 -34.44
C GLY A 341 -4.69 6.97 -33.94
N ASP A 342 -3.55 6.77 -34.59
CA ASP A 342 -2.55 5.78 -34.18
C ASP A 342 -1.58 6.38 -33.18
N THR A 343 -1.00 5.54 -32.33
CA THR A 343 0.03 5.98 -31.40
C THR A 343 1.33 6.27 -32.16
N LEU A 344 2.11 7.26 -31.70
CA LEU A 344 3.33 7.72 -32.40
C LEU A 344 4.37 6.60 -32.63
N ASP A 345 4.40 5.58 -31.77
CA ASP A 345 5.25 4.38 -31.92
C ASP A 345 4.80 3.44 -33.04
N GLN A 346 3.57 3.58 -33.53
CA GLN A 346 3.03 2.86 -34.69
C GLN A 346 3.23 3.62 -36.00
N MET A 347 3.53 4.92 -35.93
CA MET A 347 3.89 5.71 -37.11
C MET A 347 5.36 5.44 -37.45
N LYS A 348 5.59 4.55 -38.42
CA LYS A 348 6.92 4.20 -38.94
C LYS A 348 7.56 5.31 -39.77
#